data_AF-A0A6J1Y255-F1
#
_entry.id   AF-A0A6J1Y255-F1
#
_cell.length_a   1.000
_cell.length_b   1.000
_cell.length_c   1.000
_cell.angle_alpha   90.00
_cell.angle_beta   90.00
_cell.angle_gamma   90.00
#
_symmetry.space_group_name_H-M   'P 1'
#
loop_
_entity.id
_entity.type
_entity.pdbx_description
1 polymer ?
#
loop_
_entity_poly.entity_id
_entity_poly.type
_entity_poly.pdbx_seq_one_letter_code
_entity_poly.pdbx_strand_id
1 'polypeptide(L)'
;MSDVLCTRQLGKYITFILDPFQYQSVIKNRKLSFRIFSNKVLRKAFSIKKLETNDDLNDELHICYQLLQGKSLDILTENMMQNLRQVLELHLLKATDWVMTPLLAFCNSVMFEITFTTIYGKSLAGSTKTFTTELRDYYLKFDDKFPYLVSDIPIELLGNVKSIRNKLIKNLTSEHLAKIQGWSEVVQMRQDILEKYYTLEDLEIGAHHLGFLWASVTNTIPTMFWAMYYLLQHPEAMAVLRDEIDHFLQSTGQKKGSGFPIHLTREQLDSLVYLESTILEVLRLCSFSSIFRFVQDDLTIHSEPQDYCLRKGDLVAIFPPALHYDPEIFEAPEEFRFNRFVEDGKKKTTFFKKGKKLKCYLMPFGTGASKCPGRFLAIIEIKQLLVVLLTYFDLEIIDDKPIEANCSRFLFGIQHPASDVLFRYKVKS
;
A
#
# COMPACT_ATOMS: atom_id res chain seq x y z
N MET A 1 -0.05 20.14 23.24
CA MET A 1 0.67 20.43 21.99
C MET A 1 -0.22 21.35 21.15
N SER A 2 0.32 22.29 20.37
CA SER A 2 -0.50 23.13 19.47
C SER A 2 -1.14 22.24 18.41
N ASP A 3 -2.43 22.42 18.13
CA ASP A 3 -3.19 21.62 17.17
C ASP A 3 -2.84 21.99 15.69
N VAL A 4 -2.03 23.04 15.50
CA VAL A 4 -1.49 23.48 14.21
C VAL A 4 -0.02 23.87 14.35
N LEU A 5 0.82 23.45 13.39
CA LEU A 5 2.25 23.76 13.32
C LEU A 5 2.64 24.21 11.91
N CYS A 6 3.26 25.37 11.75
CA CYS A 6 3.85 25.81 10.48
C CYS A 6 5.36 25.64 10.50
N THR A 7 5.92 24.96 9.50
CA THR A 7 7.37 24.76 9.35
C THR A 7 7.83 25.16 7.95
N ARG A 8 9.09 25.57 7.82
CA ARG A 8 9.71 25.83 6.52
C ARG A 8 10.57 24.64 6.12
N GLN A 9 10.18 23.94 5.07
CA GLN A 9 10.91 22.79 4.52
C GLN A 9 11.16 22.98 3.02
N LEU A 10 12.41 22.83 2.58
CA LEU A 10 12.81 22.91 1.17
C LEU A 10 12.26 24.15 0.43
N GLY A 11 12.29 25.31 1.08
CA GLY A 11 11.82 26.57 0.49
C GLY A 11 10.30 26.76 0.43
N LYS A 12 9.51 25.83 0.99
CA LYS A 12 8.05 25.94 1.13
C LYS A 12 7.65 26.01 2.60
N TYR A 13 6.57 26.75 2.88
CA TYR A 13 5.90 26.65 4.17
C TYR A 13 4.91 25.49 4.12
N ILE A 14 4.96 24.63 5.14
CA ILE A 14 4.03 23.53 5.34
C ILE A 14 3.30 23.76 6.65
N THR A 15 1.98 23.92 6.58
CA THR A 15 1.10 24.02 7.75
C THR A 15 0.50 22.65 8.04
N PHE A 16 0.90 22.03 9.16
CA PHE A 16 0.38 20.76 9.66
C PHE A 16 -0.88 20.98 10.49
N ILE A 17 -1.95 20.28 10.12
CA ILE A 17 -3.22 20.23 10.86
C ILE A 17 -3.25 18.92 11.64
N LEU A 18 -3.22 19.02 12.96
CA LEU A 18 -3.13 17.89 13.88
C LEU A 18 -4.45 17.60 14.61
N ASP A 19 -5.38 18.55 14.64
CA ASP A 19 -6.73 18.30 15.17
C ASP A 19 -7.59 17.49 14.18
N PRO A 20 -7.97 16.24 14.51
CA PRO A 20 -8.84 15.44 13.65
C PRO A 20 -10.21 16.05 13.38
N PHE A 21 -10.72 16.92 14.24
CA PHE A 21 -12.01 17.57 14.02
C PHE A 21 -11.96 18.58 12.87
N GLN A 22 -10.77 19.04 12.49
CA GLN A 22 -10.57 19.96 11.36
C GLN A 22 -10.27 19.28 10.03
N TYR A 23 -9.92 17.99 10.02
CA TYR A 23 -9.48 17.30 8.80
C TYR A 23 -10.50 17.44 7.66
N GLN A 24 -11.80 17.28 7.96
CA GLN A 24 -12.86 17.40 6.96
C GLN A 24 -12.93 18.78 6.32
N SER A 25 -12.70 19.84 7.09
CA SER A 25 -12.69 21.23 6.60
C SER A 25 -11.54 21.44 5.61
N VAL A 26 -10.37 20.85 5.87
CA VAL A 26 -9.21 20.88 4.96
C VAL A 26 -9.49 20.08 3.69
N ILE A 27 -10.01 18.85 3.83
CA ILE A 27 -10.20 17.92 2.72
C ILE A 27 -11.24 18.42 1.71
N LYS A 28 -12.30 19.06 2.18
CA LYS A 28 -13.43 19.51 1.34
C LYS A 28 -13.25 20.93 0.78
N ASN A 29 -12.20 21.65 1.18
CA ASN A 29 -11.99 23.02 0.75
C ASN A 29 -11.53 23.08 -0.72
N ARG A 30 -12.29 23.75 -1.58
CA ARG A 30 -12.00 23.86 -3.02
C ARG A 30 -10.74 24.66 -3.33
N LYS A 31 -10.30 25.56 -2.43
CA LYS A 31 -9.05 26.32 -2.55
C LYS A 31 -7.80 25.49 -2.20
N LEU A 32 -8.00 24.25 -1.74
CA LEU A 32 -6.93 23.33 -1.35
C LEU A 32 -6.87 22.15 -2.33
N SER A 33 -5.84 22.13 -3.18
CA SER A 33 -5.74 21.16 -4.27
C SER A 33 -4.80 20.02 -3.98
N PHE A 34 -5.29 18.79 -4.14
CA PHE A 34 -4.43 17.59 -4.18
C PHE A 34 -3.74 17.42 -5.53
N ARG A 35 -4.45 17.76 -6.62
CA ARG A 35 -4.05 17.52 -8.01
C ARG A 35 -2.70 18.17 -8.37
N ILE A 36 -2.47 19.40 -7.92
CA ILE A 36 -1.22 20.13 -8.16
C ILE A 36 -0.03 19.37 -7.53
N PHE A 37 -0.21 18.87 -6.31
CA PHE A 37 0.82 18.09 -5.63
C PHE A 37 1.05 16.74 -6.31
N SER A 38 -0.01 15.99 -6.61
CA SER A 38 0.10 14.68 -7.27
C SER A 38 0.76 14.78 -8.64
N ASN A 39 0.41 15.79 -9.45
CA ASN A 39 1.02 16.00 -10.76
C ASN A 39 2.53 16.29 -10.67
N LYS A 40 2.96 17.10 -9.68
CA LYS A 40 4.41 17.34 -9.44
C LYS A 40 5.14 16.04 -9.11
N VAL A 41 4.54 15.15 -8.31
CA VAL A 41 5.08 13.82 -8.00
C VAL A 41 5.16 12.96 -9.26
N LEU A 42 4.08 12.89 -10.04
CA LEU A 42 4.00 12.08 -11.26
C LEU A 42 5.05 12.49 -12.29
N ARG A 43 5.25 13.80 -12.50
CA ARG A 43 6.30 14.31 -13.38
C ARG A 43 7.70 13.97 -12.89
N LYS A 44 7.99 14.24 -11.61
CA LYS A 44 9.35 14.08 -11.07
C LYS A 44 9.78 12.62 -10.95
N ALA A 45 8.95 11.80 -10.33
CA ALA A 45 9.28 10.40 -10.08
C ALA A 45 9.18 9.56 -11.35
N PHE A 46 8.09 9.71 -12.12
CA PHE A 46 7.76 8.80 -13.21
C PHE A 46 8.00 9.36 -14.60
N SER A 47 8.23 10.66 -14.76
CA SER A 47 8.34 11.36 -16.06
C SER A 47 7.02 11.54 -16.81
N ILE A 48 5.88 11.50 -16.11
CA ILE A 48 4.56 11.75 -16.70
C ILE A 48 4.31 13.25 -16.75
N LYS A 49 4.28 13.86 -17.95
CA LYS A 49 4.14 15.31 -18.09
C LYS A 49 2.76 15.72 -18.56
N LYS A 50 2.11 14.93 -19.43
CA LYS A 50 0.85 15.33 -20.06
C LYS A 50 -0.28 15.61 -19.05
N LEU A 51 -0.25 14.97 -17.88
CA LEU A 51 -1.23 15.21 -16.80
C LEU A 51 -1.16 16.61 -16.18
N GLU A 52 -0.09 17.38 -16.40
CA GLU A 52 -0.01 18.78 -15.95
C GLU A 52 -0.89 19.71 -16.78
N THR A 53 -1.25 19.32 -18.02
CA THR A 53 -1.97 20.17 -18.97
C THR A 53 -3.22 19.53 -19.56
N ASN A 54 -3.43 18.23 -19.38
CA ASN A 54 -4.58 17.51 -19.93
C ASN A 54 -5.45 16.99 -18.80
N ASP A 55 -6.50 17.74 -18.49
CA ASP A 55 -7.34 17.41 -17.36
C ASP A 55 -8.27 16.21 -17.62
N ASP A 56 -8.74 16.07 -18.86
CA ASP A 56 -9.61 14.97 -19.30
C ASP A 56 -8.91 13.61 -19.18
N LEU A 57 -7.65 13.50 -19.61
CA LEU A 57 -6.86 12.27 -19.45
C LEU A 57 -6.77 11.86 -17.98
N ASN A 58 -6.54 12.83 -17.09
CA ASN A 58 -6.44 12.54 -15.66
C ASN A 58 -7.76 12.01 -15.11
N ASP A 59 -8.87 12.64 -15.49
CA ASP A 59 -10.21 12.29 -15.03
C ASP A 59 -10.63 10.91 -15.58
N GLU A 60 -10.35 10.61 -16.86
CA GLU A 60 -10.57 9.28 -17.45
C GLU A 60 -9.75 8.19 -16.76
N LEU A 61 -8.45 8.45 -16.49
CA LEU A 61 -7.62 7.51 -15.73
C LEU A 61 -8.15 7.26 -14.31
N HIS A 62 -8.77 8.26 -13.68
CA HIS A 62 -9.39 8.09 -12.36
C HIS A 62 -10.66 7.23 -12.41
N ILE A 63 -11.37 7.20 -13.55
CA ILE A 63 -12.54 6.31 -13.74
C ILE A 63 -12.10 4.85 -13.69
N CYS A 64 -10.93 4.48 -14.24
CA CYS A 64 -10.41 3.10 -14.20
C CYS A 64 -10.35 2.54 -12.77
N TYR A 65 -10.12 3.38 -11.76
CA TYR A 65 -10.03 2.96 -10.37
C TYR A 65 -11.36 2.47 -9.77
N GLN A 66 -12.49 2.66 -10.46
CA GLN A 66 -13.75 2.02 -10.10
C GLN A 66 -13.68 0.49 -10.27
N LEU A 67 -12.82 -0.01 -11.16
CA LEU A 67 -12.57 -1.43 -11.38
C LEU A 67 -11.73 -2.09 -10.27
N LEU A 68 -11.25 -1.32 -9.29
CA LEU A 68 -10.62 -1.81 -8.07
C LEU A 68 -11.64 -2.00 -6.92
N GLN A 69 -12.93 -1.97 -7.24
CA GLN A 69 -14.05 -2.05 -6.30
C GLN A 69 -15.19 -2.87 -6.93
N GLY A 70 -16.20 -3.21 -6.12
CA GLY A 70 -17.40 -3.91 -6.60
C GLY A 70 -17.10 -5.26 -7.27
N LYS A 71 -17.81 -5.57 -8.36
CA LYS A 71 -17.70 -6.86 -9.06
C LYS A 71 -16.31 -7.12 -9.67
N SER A 72 -15.68 -6.09 -10.23
CA SER A 72 -14.33 -6.20 -10.79
C SER A 72 -13.29 -6.55 -9.72
N LEU A 73 -13.49 -6.07 -8.48
CA LEU A 73 -12.66 -6.49 -7.35
C LEU A 73 -12.87 -7.97 -7.00
N ASP A 74 -14.10 -8.49 -7.10
CA ASP A 74 -14.37 -9.91 -6.82
C ASP A 74 -13.65 -10.80 -7.86
N ILE A 75 -13.60 -10.39 -9.13
CA ILE A 75 -12.81 -11.05 -10.19
C ILE A 75 -11.31 -10.98 -9.88
N LEU A 76 -10.80 -9.80 -9.50
CA LEU A 76 -9.40 -9.64 -9.10
C LEU A 76 -9.03 -10.52 -7.90
N THR A 77 -9.93 -10.64 -6.93
CA THR A 77 -9.77 -11.47 -5.73
C THR A 77 -9.62 -12.94 -6.10
N GLU A 78 -10.42 -13.42 -7.06
CA GLU A 78 -10.33 -14.79 -7.56
C GLU A 78 -9.04 -15.04 -8.34
N ASN A 79 -8.70 -14.15 -9.26
CA ASN A 79 -7.45 -14.25 -10.03
C ASN A 79 -6.22 -14.23 -9.10
N MET A 80 -6.27 -13.43 -8.04
CA MET A 80 -5.23 -13.36 -7.02
C MET A 80 -5.05 -14.70 -6.29
N MET A 81 -6.13 -15.36 -5.89
CA MET A 81 -6.05 -16.70 -5.27
C MET A 81 -5.41 -17.73 -6.20
N GLN A 82 -5.74 -17.70 -7.49
CA GLN A 82 -5.16 -18.60 -8.49
C GLN A 82 -3.66 -18.32 -8.69
N ASN A 83 -3.27 -17.05 -8.75
CA ASN A 83 -1.87 -16.64 -8.84
C ASN A 83 -1.07 -17.02 -7.60
N LEU A 84 -1.63 -16.76 -6.42
CA LEU A 84 -1.04 -17.15 -5.14
C LEU A 84 -0.84 -18.67 -5.06
N ARG A 85 -1.84 -19.46 -5.44
CA ARG A 85 -1.72 -20.93 -5.54
C ARG A 85 -0.52 -21.35 -6.39
N GLN A 86 -0.40 -20.78 -7.59
CA GLN A 86 0.71 -21.12 -8.49
C GLN A 86 2.07 -20.73 -7.89
N VAL A 87 2.19 -19.55 -7.28
CA VAL A 87 3.43 -19.11 -6.62
C VAL A 87 3.81 -20.06 -5.49
N LEU A 88 2.84 -20.51 -4.70
CA LEU A 88 3.05 -21.47 -3.61
C LEU A 88 3.50 -22.83 -4.12
N GLU A 89 2.77 -23.42 -5.07
CA GLU A 89 3.07 -24.75 -5.63
C GLU A 89 4.44 -24.81 -6.30
N LEU A 90 4.83 -23.75 -7.01
CA LEU A 90 6.10 -23.69 -7.71
C LEU A 90 7.30 -23.48 -6.78
N HIS A 91 7.12 -22.76 -5.67
CA HIS A 91 8.23 -22.24 -4.87
C HIS A 91 8.19 -22.63 -3.40
N LEU A 92 7.06 -22.41 -2.72
CA LEU A 92 7.00 -22.47 -1.26
C LEU A 92 6.65 -23.87 -0.74
N LEU A 93 5.76 -24.60 -1.42
CA LEU A 93 5.36 -25.96 -1.02
C LEU A 93 6.44 -27.02 -1.21
N LYS A 94 7.59 -26.65 -1.79
CA LYS A 94 8.78 -27.53 -1.90
C LYS A 94 9.66 -27.51 -0.65
N ALA A 95 9.43 -26.59 0.28
CA ALA A 95 10.21 -26.42 1.50
C ALA A 95 9.77 -27.42 2.59
N THR A 96 10.10 -28.71 2.41
CA THR A 96 9.83 -29.75 3.43
C THR A 96 10.71 -29.60 4.67
N ASP A 97 11.90 -29.04 4.49
CA ASP A 97 12.81 -28.63 5.57
C ASP A 97 12.77 -27.11 5.79
N TRP A 98 13.31 -26.67 6.92
CA TRP A 98 13.43 -25.25 7.25
C TRP A 98 14.27 -24.50 6.20
N VAL A 99 13.63 -23.54 5.53
CA VAL A 99 14.30 -22.59 4.63
C VAL A 99 14.46 -21.27 5.37
N MET A 100 15.71 -20.81 5.52
CA MET A 100 16.02 -19.50 6.10
C MET A 100 16.13 -18.44 5.01
N THR A 101 15.53 -17.28 5.22
CA THR A 101 15.63 -16.14 4.31
C THR A 101 15.36 -14.84 5.07
N PRO A 102 15.85 -13.69 4.59
CA PRO A 102 15.38 -12.40 5.10
C PRO A 102 13.88 -12.20 4.83
N LEU A 103 13.13 -11.69 5.81
CA LEU A 103 11.67 -11.57 5.78
C LEU A 103 11.20 -10.52 4.77
N LEU A 104 11.84 -9.35 4.71
CA LEU A 104 11.50 -8.33 3.72
C LEU A 104 11.83 -8.82 2.31
N ALA A 105 12.95 -9.53 2.12
CA ALA A 105 13.26 -10.17 0.83
C ALA A 105 12.19 -11.19 0.42
N PHE A 106 11.69 -12.00 1.35
CA PHE A 106 10.58 -12.93 1.10
C PHE A 106 9.30 -12.19 0.72
N CYS A 107 8.89 -11.18 1.50
CA CYS A 107 7.71 -10.36 1.20
C CYS A 107 7.84 -9.65 -0.15
N ASN A 108 9.00 -9.07 -0.46
CA ASN A 108 9.31 -8.47 -1.76
C ASN A 108 9.12 -9.46 -2.90
N SER A 109 9.57 -10.71 -2.74
CA SER A 109 9.46 -11.71 -3.80
C SER A 109 8.01 -12.13 -4.02
N VAL A 110 7.34 -12.55 -2.96
CA VAL A 110 6.01 -13.16 -3.05
C VAL A 110 4.96 -12.11 -3.41
N MET A 111 4.93 -10.98 -2.71
CA MET A 111 3.93 -9.93 -2.94
C MET A 111 4.11 -9.30 -4.32
N PHE A 112 5.33 -8.96 -4.73
CA PHE A 112 5.53 -8.36 -6.05
C PHE A 112 5.07 -9.28 -7.18
N GLU A 113 5.39 -10.58 -7.11
CA GLU A 113 4.98 -11.56 -8.11
C GLU A 113 3.45 -11.70 -8.15
N ILE A 114 2.79 -11.82 -6.99
CA ILE A 114 1.33 -11.94 -6.90
C ILE A 114 0.64 -10.66 -7.38
N THR A 115 1.06 -9.49 -6.91
CA THR A 115 0.46 -8.22 -7.32
C THR A 115 0.62 -8.01 -8.83
N PHE A 116 1.84 -8.21 -9.35
CA PHE A 116 2.13 -8.01 -10.77
C PHE A 116 1.31 -8.95 -11.63
N THR A 117 1.32 -10.25 -11.33
CA THR A 117 0.60 -11.25 -12.13
C THR A 117 -0.92 -11.11 -12.02
N THR A 118 -1.44 -10.59 -10.92
CA THR A 118 -2.88 -10.33 -10.76
C THR A 118 -3.34 -9.12 -11.55
N ILE A 119 -2.53 -8.06 -11.60
CA ILE A 119 -2.89 -6.81 -12.26
C ILE A 119 -2.59 -6.88 -13.76
N TYR A 120 -1.36 -7.28 -14.12
CA TYR A 120 -0.85 -7.28 -15.48
C TYR A 120 -0.97 -8.64 -16.17
N GLY A 121 -1.13 -9.73 -15.44
CA GLY A 121 -1.16 -11.08 -16.04
C GLY A 121 0.23 -11.71 -16.15
N LYS A 122 0.33 -12.75 -17.00
CA LYS A 122 1.54 -13.59 -17.13
C LYS A 122 2.05 -13.58 -18.56
N SER A 123 3.38 -13.63 -18.72
CA SER A 123 3.97 -13.86 -20.04
C SER A 123 3.83 -15.35 -20.44
N LEU A 124 3.70 -15.61 -21.74
CA LEU A 124 3.57 -16.97 -22.29
C LEU A 124 4.91 -17.62 -22.64
N ALA A 125 5.94 -16.83 -22.91
CA ALA A 125 7.27 -17.37 -23.08
C ALA A 125 7.75 -17.86 -21.71
N GLY A 126 8.43 -19.00 -21.62
CA GLY A 126 8.97 -19.58 -20.36
C GLY A 126 9.95 -18.69 -19.57
N SER A 127 10.02 -17.39 -19.88
CA SER A 127 10.78 -16.31 -19.27
C SER A 127 9.99 -15.44 -18.28
N THR A 128 8.70 -15.70 -18.01
CA THR A 128 7.86 -14.85 -17.11
C THR A 128 8.47 -14.65 -15.73
N LYS A 129 9.07 -15.70 -15.17
CA LYS A 129 9.75 -15.64 -13.88
C LYS A 129 10.99 -14.75 -13.95
N THR A 130 11.81 -14.88 -15.00
CA THR A 130 12.99 -14.05 -15.23
C THR A 130 12.60 -12.59 -15.41
N PHE A 131 11.57 -12.30 -16.22
CA PHE A 131 11.07 -10.94 -16.44
C PHE A 131 10.55 -10.29 -15.16
N THR A 132 9.67 -10.98 -14.41
CA THR A 132 9.09 -10.42 -13.18
C THR A 132 10.15 -10.22 -12.09
N THR A 133 11.11 -11.13 -12.00
CA THR A 133 12.25 -11.02 -11.07
C THR A 133 13.15 -9.83 -11.44
N GLU A 134 13.53 -9.69 -12.70
CA GLU A 134 14.33 -8.55 -13.16
C GLU A 134 13.60 -7.22 -12.97
N LEU A 135 12.30 -7.18 -13.29
CA LEU A 135 11.46 -6.00 -13.09
C LEU A 135 11.38 -5.61 -11.61
N ARG A 136 11.20 -6.59 -10.71
CA ARG A 136 11.23 -6.41 -9.25
C ARG A 136 12.57 -5.84 -8.80
N ASP A 137 13.68 -6.40 -9.26
CA ASP A 137 15.01 -5.96 -8.81
C ASP A 137 15.33 -4.52 -9.27
N TYR A 138 14.88 -4.12 -10.45
CA TYR A 138 14.92 -2.72 -10.88
C TYR A 138 13.95 -1.86 -10.07
N TYR A 139 12.75 -2.36 -9.80
CA TYR A 139 11.73 -1.67 -9.01
C TYR A 139 12.26 -1.33 -7.61
N LEU A 140 12.84 -2.29 -6.88
CA LEU A 140 13.34 -2.06 -5.52
C LEU A 140 14.43 -0.98 -5.48
N LYS A 141 15.32 -0.96 -6.47
CA LYS A 141 16.36 0.08 -6.61
C LYS A 141 15.77 1.45 -6.96
N PHE A 142 14.72 1.50 -7.77
CA PHE A 142 14.00 2.73 -8.07
C PHE A 142 13.26 3.25 -6.83
N ASP A 143 12.55 2.36 -6.14
CA ASP A 143 11.74 2.68 -4.97
C ASP A 143 12.60 3.19 -3.81
N ASP A 144 13.76 2.59 -3.53
CA ASP A 144 14.74 3.10 -2.54
C ASP A 144 15.10 4.57 -2.74
N LYS A 145 15.08 5.06 -3.98
CA LYS A 145 15.39 6.45 -4.32
C LYS A 145 14.15 7.34 -4.41
N PHE A 146 12.95 6.81 -4.20
CA PHE A 146 11.68 7.54 -4.37
C PHE A 146 11.58 8.83 -3.54
N PRO A 147 11.93 8.87 -2.22
CA PRO A 147 11.88 10.11 -1.44
C PRO A 147 12.74 11.22 -2.04
N TYR A 148 13.91 10.85 -2.58
CA TYR A 148 14.81 11.80 -3.24
C TYR A 148 14.29 12.22 -4.61
N LEU A 149 13.65 11.32 -5.38
CA LEU A 149 13.05 11.64 -6.68
C LEU A 149 11.94 12.68 -6.58
N VAL A 150 11.15 12.66 -5.51
CA VAL A 150 10.05 13.64 -5.31
C VAL A 150 10.53 14.94 -4.66
N SER A 151 11.73 14.95 -4.09
CA SER A 151 12.41 16.15 -3.58
C SER A 151 12.87 17.07 -4.72
N ASP A 152 13.46 18.23 -4.39
CA ASP A 152 14.05 19.15 -5.38
C ASP A 152 15.51 18.81 -5.77
N ILE A 153 16.00 17.61 -5.39
CA ILE A 153 17.31 17.12 -5.81
C ILE A 153 17.28 16.72 -7.30
N PRO A 154 18.19 17.23 -8.15
CA PRO A 154 18.30 16.80 -9.53
C PRO A 154 18.56 15.29 -9.65
N ILE A 155 17.83 14.61 -10.54
CA ILE A 155 17.92 13.16 -10.70
C ILE A 155 19.31 12.69 -11.15
N GLU A 156 20.06 13.56 -11.83
CA GLU A 156 21.45 13.34 -12.26
C GLU A 156 22.40 13.09 -11.07
N LEU A 157 22.05 13.58 -9.88
CA LEU A 157 22.84 13.39 -8.65
C LEU A 157 22.46 12.11 -7.89
N LEU A 158 21.41 11.40 -8.32
CA LEU A 158 20.87 10.22 -7.63
C LEU A 158 21.42 8.90 -8.19
N GLY A 159 22.70 8.91 -8.59
CA GLY A 159 23.40 7.76 -9.14
C GLY A 159 22.76 7.22 -10.42
N ASN A 160 22.53 5.91 -10.49
CA ASN A 160 22.00 5.24 -11.68
C ASN A 160 20.46 5.21 -11.75
N VAL A 161 19.74 5.87 -10.83
CA VAL A 161 18.27 5.78 -10.76
C VAL A 161 17.59 6.25 -12.05
N LYS A 162 18.14 7.25 -12.75
CA LYS A 162 17.63 7.71 -14.05
C LYS A 162 17.64 6.59 -15.10
N SER A 163 18.74 5.82 -15.15
CA SER A 163 18.88 4.68 -16.04
C SER A 163 17.91 3.55 -15.66
N ILE A 164 17.79 3.26 -14.36
CA ILE A 164 16.86 2.26 -13.83
C ILE A 164 15.41 2.62 -14.18
N ARG A 165 15.00 3.86 -13.94
CA ARG A 165 13.67 4.36 -14.31
C ARG A 165 13.41 4.20 -15.79
N ASN A 166 14.37 4.55 -16.65
CA ASN A 166 14.21 4.41 -18.10
C ASN A 166 14.08 2.93 -18.52
N LYS A 167 14.79 2.01 -17.87
CA LYS A 167 14.63 0.56 -18.10
C LYS A 167 13.26 0.07 -17.69
N LEU A 168 12.78 0.47 -16.50
CA LEU A 168 11.43 0.14 -16.02
C LEU A 168 10.36 0.65 -16.98
N ILE A 169 10.45 1.90 -17.42
CA ILE A 169 9.52 2.50 -18.38
C ILE A 169 9.51 1.71 -19.70
N LYS A 170 10.69 1.38 -20.24
CA LYS A 170 10.81 0.60 -21.49
C LYS A 170 10.19 -0.79 -21.38
N ASN A 171 10.34 -1.46 -20.23
CA ASN A 171 9.76 -2.78 -19.98
C ASN A 171 8.23 -2.76 -19.80
N LEU A 172 7.64 -1.58 -19.68
CA LEU A 172 6.20 -1.38 -19.43
C LEU A 172 5.51 -0.63 -20.59
N THR A 173 6.15 -0.52 -21.76
CA THR A 173 5.51 0.06 -22.96
C THR A 173 4.43 -0.85 -23.53
N SER A 174 3.55 -0.31 -24.38
CA SER A 174 2.51 -1.08 -25.08
C SER A 174 3.07 -2.33 -25.77
N GLU A 175 4.21 -2.21 -26.46
CA GLU A 175 4.86 -3.33 -27.14
C GLU A 175 5.28 -4.47 -26.18
N HIS A 176 5.81 -4.13 -25.01
CA HIS A 176 6.22 -5.13 -24.03
C HIS A 176 5.03 -5.73 -23.30
N LEU A 177 4.07 -4.90 -22.91
CA LEU A 177 2.87 -5.35 -22.21
C LEU A 177 2.00 -6.24 -23.12
N ALA A 178 1.97 -6.01 -24.43
CA ALA A 178 1.23 -6.85 -25.39
C ALA A 178 1.70 -8.32 -25.40
N LYS A 179 2.90 -8.61 -24.87
CA LYS A 179 3.45 -9.97 -24.71
C LYS A 179 2.95 -10.66 -23.43
N ILE A 180 2.15 -9.98 -22.62
CA ILE A 180 1.56 -10.45 -21.36
C ILE A 180 0.07 -10.72 -21.59
N GLN A 181 -0.40 -11.88 -21.16
CA GLN A 181 -1.81 -12.27 -21.26
C GLN A 181 -2.49 -12.26 -19.90
N GLY A 182 -3.81 -12.06 -19.90
CA GLY A 182 -4.62 -12.06 -18.68
C GLY A 182 -4.54 -10.74 -17.92
N TRP A 183 -4.47 -9.61 -18.63
CA TRP A 183 -4.58 -8.30 -18.02
C TRP A 183 -5.88 -8.18 -17.23
N SER A 184 -5.81 -7.58 -16.05
CA SER A 184 -7.02 -7.20 -15.33
C SER A 184 -7.81 -6.13 -16.10
N GLU A 185 -9.12 -6.05 -15.84
CA GLU A 185 -9.99 -5.02 -16.46
C GLU A 185 -9.46 -3.61 -16.24
N VAL A 186 -8.87 -3.32 -15.07
CA VAL A 186 -8.28 -2.01 -14.76
C VAL A 186 -7.07 -1.70 -15.65
N VAL A 187 -6.25 -2.69 -15.99
CA VAL A 187 -5.12 -2.49 -16.91
C VAL A 187 -5.59 -2.36 -18.34
N GLN A 188 -6.58 -3.17 -18.78
CA GLN A 188 -7.17 -3.07 -20.11
C GLN A 188 -7.74 -1.67 -20.36
N MET A 189 -8.66 -1.22 -19.50
CA MET A 189 -9.26 0.11 -19.64
C MET A 189 -8.22 1.24 -19.55
N ARG A 190 -7.21 1.08 -18.68
CA ARG A 190 -6.10 2.05 -18.56
C ARG A 190 -5.29 2.11 -19.85
N GLN A 191 -4.96 0.98 -20.47
CA GLN A 191 -4.25 0.94 -21.75
C GLN A 191 -5.07 1.63 -22.83
N ASP A 192 -6.36 1.30 -22.98
CA ASP A 192 -7.24 1.89 -23.99
C ASP A 192 -7.31 3.42 -23.87
N ILE A 193 -7.42 3.93 -22.64
CA ILE A 193 -7.39 5.38 -22.39
C ILE A 193 -6.02 5.94 -22.78
N LEU A 194 -4.91 5.31 -22.38
CA LEU A 194 -3.59 5.84 -22.72
C LEU A 194 -3.40 5.89 -24.26
N GLU A 195 -3.82 4.87 -25.00
CA GLU A 195 -3.70 4.85 -26.47
C GLU A 195 -4.59 5.88 -27.18
N LYS A 196 -5.66 6.38 -26.53
CA LYS A 196 -6.44 7.53 -27.03
C LYS A 196 -5.65 8.84 -26.97
N TYR A 197 -4.76 9.01 -26.00
CA TYR A 197 -4.05 10.27 -25.75
C TYR A 197 -2.58 10.25 -26.16
N TYR A 198 -1.99 9.09 -26.42
CA TYR A 198 -0.58 8.90 -26.77
C TYR A 198 -0.44 8.02 -28.01
N THR A 199 0.64 8.19 -28.77
CA THR A 199 1.01 7.20 -29.80
C THR A 199 1.62 5.97 -29.14
N LEU A 200 1.61 4.83 -29.82
CA LEU A 200 2.09 3.56 -29.27
C LEU A 200 3.58 3.58 -28.92
N GLU A 201 4.36 4.44 -29.57
CA GLU A 201 5.80 4.62 -29.33
C GLU A 201 6.11 5.55 -28.15
N ASP A 202 5.09 6.22 -27.59
CA ASP A 202 5.29 7.18 -26.50
C ASP A 202 5.65 6.46 -25.19
N LEU A 203 6.84 6.78 -24.66
CA LEU A 203 7.34 6.22 -23.41
C LEU A 203 6.52 6.65 -22.19
N GLU A 204 5.70 7.72 -22.28
CA GLU A 204 4.81 8.09 -21.18
C GLU A 204 3.76 7.00 -20.88
N ILE A 205 3.37 6.16 -21.85
CA ILE A 205 2.53 4.98 -21.57
C ILE A 205 3.23 4.06 -20.55
N GLY A 206 4.51 3.74 -20.79
CA GLY A 206 5.31 2.96 -19.85
C GLY A 206 5.55 3.66 -18.51
N ALA A 207 5.66 5.00 -18.51
CA ALA A 207 5.73 5.79 -17.28
C ALA A 207 4.43 5.71 -16.46
N HIS A 208 3.28 5.74 -17.13
CA HIS A 208 1.97 5.55 -16.52
C HIS A 208 1.84 4.16 -15.88
N HIS A 209 2.29 3.11 -16.55
CA HIS A 209 2.27 1.76 -15.97
C HIS A 209 3.29 1.61 -14.84
N LEU A 210 4.47 2.24 -14.92
CA LEU A 210 5.42 2.27 -13.80
C LEU A 210 4.80 2.94 -12.56
N GLY A 211 4.12 4.08 -12.74
CA GLY A 211 3.43 4.76 -11.64
C GLY A 211 2.33 3.91 -11.01
N PHE A 212 1.56 3.19 -11.84
CA PHE A 212 0.50 2.29 -11.38
C PHE A 212 1.05 1.06 -10.63
N LEU A 213 2.06 0.40 -11.18
CA LEU A 213 2.76 -0.71 -10.53
C LEU A 213 3.41 -0.29 -9.21
N TRP A 214 4.06 0.89 -9.19
CA TRP A 214 4.64 1.41 -7.96
C TRP A 214 3.58 1.62 -6.89
N ALA A 215 2.43 2.22 -7.25
CA ALA A 215 1.32 2.44 -6.34
C ALA A 215 0.70 1.13 -5.80
N SER A 216 0.73 0.04 -6.58
CA SER A 216 0.14 -1.24 -6.18
C SER A 216 1.01 -2.04 -5.20
N VAL A 217 2.33 -1.86 -5.19
CA VAL A 217 3.24 -2.68 -4.37
C VAL A 217 3.95 -1.92 -3.24
N THR A 218 4.23 -0.62 -3.40
CA THR A 218 5.14 0.15 -2.50
C THR A 218 4.70 0.15 -1.03
N ASN A 219 3.39 0.12 -0.77
CA ASN A 219 2.86 0.09 0.60
C ASN A 219 2.47 -1.32 1.05
N THR A 220 2.05 -2.17 0.11
CA THR A 220 1.53 -3.51 0.41
C THR A 220 2.65 -4.43 0.90
N ILE A 221 3.83 -4.37 0.28
CA ILE A 221 5.02 -5.13 0.69
C ILE A 221 5.44 -4.84 2.13
N PRO A 222 5.74 -3.58 2.54
CA PRO A 222 6.14 -3.31 3.91
C PRO A 222 5.00 -3.58 4.92
N THR A 223 3.73 -3.42 4.52
CA THR A 223 2.61 -3.84 5.40
C THR A 223 2.64 -5.34 5.65
N MET A 224 2.86 -6.15 4.62
CA MET A 224 2.99 -7.61 4.75
C MET A 224 4.18 -7.99 5.64
N PHE A 225 5.33 -7.31 5.46
CA PHE A 225 6.49 -7.49 6.34
C PHE A 225 6.14 -7.25 7.81
N TRP A 226 5.55 -6.09 8.12
CA TRP A 226 5.22 -5.74 9.50
C TRP A 226 4.15 -6.65 10.09
N ALA A 227 3.15 -7.06 9.30
CA ALA A 227 2.16 -8.04 9.75
C ALA A 227 2.80 -9.37 10.15
N MET A 228 3.70 -9.90 9.32
CA MET A 228 4.47 -11.11 9.66
C MET A 228 5.35 -10.90 10.88
N TYR A 229 6.10 -9.79 10.92
CA TYR A 229 7.01 -9.47 12.02
C TYR A 229 6.28 -9.42 13.36
N TYR A 230 5.22 -8.62 13.46
CA TYR A 230 4.45 -8.52 14.70
C TYR A 230 3.79 -9.85 15.08
N LEU A 231 3.20 -10.58 14.13
CA LEU A 231 2.59 -11.88 14.43
C LEU A 231 3.59 -12.92 14.94
N LEU A 232 4.78 -12.98 14.37
CA LEU A 232 5.83 -13.91 14.80
C LEU A 232 6.43 -13.54 16.17
N GLN A 233 6.34 -12.27 16.55
CA GLN A 233 6.76 -11.77 17.86
C GLN A 233 5.66 -11.87 18.94
N HIS A 234 4.41 -12.16 18.57
CA HIS A 234 3.25 -12.22 19.48
C HIS A 234 2.52 -13.56 19.34
N PRO A 235 3.00 -14.62 20.01
CA PRO A 235 2.41 -15.97 19.93
C PRO A 235 0.93 -16.02 20.29
N GLU A 236 0.46 -15.15 21.18
CA GLU A 236 -0.95 -15.01 21.54
C GLU A 236 -1.80 -14.50 20.38
N ALA A 237 -1.31 -13.54 19.60
CA ALA A 237 -1.97 -13.08 18.38
C ALA A 237 -1.98 -14.20 17.33
N MET A 238 -0.84 -14.89 17.16
CA MET A 238 -0.70 -16.02 16.25
C MET A 238 -1.70 -17.14 16.56
N ALA A 239 -1.91 -17.48 17.84
CA ALA A 239 -2.86 -18.49 18.27
C ALA A 239 -4.30 -18.11 17.91
N VAL A 240 -4.74 -16.88 18.25
CA VAL A 240 -6.10 -16.41 17.96
C VAL A 240 -6.37 -16.36 16.46
N LEU A 241 -5.41 -15.91 15.65
CA LEU A 241 -5.58 -15.87 14.19
C LEU A 241 -5.63 -17.27 13.57
N ARG A 242 -4.84 -18.22 14.07
CA ARG A 242 -4.92 -19.62 13.63
C ARG A 242 -6.27 -20.23 13.98
N ASP A 243 -6.79 -19.98 15.17
CA ASP A 243 -8.11 -20.45 15.58
C ASP A 243 -9.23 -19.82 14.74
N GLU A 244 -9.14 -18.52 14.44
CA GLU A 244 -10.07 -17.82 13.54
C GLU A 244 -10.07 -18.45 12.14
N ILE A 245 -8.89 -18.70 11.58
CA ILE A 245 -8.73 -19.33 10.26
C ILE A 245 -9.26 -20.77 10.27
N ASP A 246 -8.99 -21.53 11.32
CA ASP A 246 -9.43 -22.93 11.43
C ASP A 246 -10.95 -23.03 11.52
N HIS A 247 -11.59 -22.15 12.29
CA HIS A 247 -13.05 -22.05 12.34
C HIS A 247 -13.65 -21.62 11.00
N PHE A 248 -13.00 -20.67 10.32
CA PHE A 248 -13.39 -20.24 8.99
C PHE A 248 -13.32 -21.40 7.96
N LEU A 249 -12.23 -22.16 7.95
CA LEU A 249 -12.08 -23.30 7.03
C LEU A 249 -13.13 -24.39 7.29
N GLN A 250 -13.38 -24.69 8.57
CA GLN A 250 -14.42 -25.65 8.97
C GLN A 250 -15.83 -25.19 8.53
N SER A 251 -16.19 -23.93 8.80
CA SER A 251 -17.51 -23.39 8.47
C SER A 251 -17.76 -23.26 6.96
N THR A 252 -16.70 -23.13 6.16
CA THR A 252 -16.78 -23.08 4.69
C THR A 252 -16.55 -24.44 4.02
N GLY A 253 -16.40 -25.52 4.80
CA GLY A 253 -16.17 -26.87 4.27
C GLY A 253 -14.82 -27.07 3.58
N GLN A 254 -13.88 -26.15 3.79
CA GLN A 254 -12.54 -26.20 3.23
C GLN A 254 -11.63 -27.07 4.11
N LYS A 255 -10.91 -28.02 3.49
CA LYS A 255 -10.02 -28.92 4.21
C LYS A 255 -8.57 -28.51 4.04
N LYS A 256 -7.78 -28.63 5.11
CA LYS A 256 -6.32 -28.64 5.02
C LYS A 256 -5.90 -29.95 4.35
N GLY A 257 -5.09 -29.89 3.30
CA GLY A 257 -4.66 -31.11 2.59
C GLY A 257 -3.77 -30.83 1.38
N SER A 258 -3.26 -31.92 0.78
CA SER A 258 -2.43 -31.88 -0.42
C SER A 258 -3.17 -31.25 -1.61
N GLY A 259 -2.53 -30.29 -2.30
CA GLY A 259 -3.07 -29.66 -3.51
C GLY A 259 -3.76 -28.30 -3.31
N PHE A 260 -3.50 -27.61 -2.20
CA PHE A 260 -3.94 -26.23 -1.93
C PHE A 260 -5.42 -25.98 -2.30
N PRO A 261 -6.39 -26.66 -1.66
CA PRO A 261 -7.81 -26.52 -2.02
C PRO A 261 -8.44 -25.21 -1.53
N ILE A 262 -7.70 -24.36 -0.81
CA ILE A 262 -8.24 -23.13 -0.24
C ILE A 262 -8.63 -22.15 -1.33
N HIS A 263 -9.83 -21.60 -1.18
CA HIS A 263 -10.43 -20.60 -2.03
C HIS A 263 -11.07 -19.55 -1.12
N LEU A 264 -10.76 -18.28 -1.36
CA LEU A 264 -11.12 -17.18 -0.47
C LEU A 264 -11.88 -16.12 -1.27
N THR A 265 -13.19 -16.09 -1.11
CA THR A 265 -14.03 -15.01 -1.67
C THR A 265 -13.89 -13.74 -0.83
N ARG A 266 -14.32 -12.59 -1.38
CA ARG A 266 -14.29 -11.33 -0.62
C ARG A 266 -15.15 -11.39 0.65
N GLU A 267 -16.36 -11.93 0.54
CA GLU A 267 -17.27 -12.07 1.69
C GLU A 267 -16.67 -12.97 2.79
N GLN A 268 -16.01 -14.06 2.38
CA GLN A 268 -15.30 -14.94 3.29
C GLN A 268 -14.15 -14.21 4.01
N LEU A 269 -13.36 -13.43 3.27
CA LEU A 269 -12.27 -12.64 3.85
C LEU A 269 -12.78 -11.54 4.80
N ASP A 270 -13.95 -10.97 4.53
CA ASP A 270 -14.60 -9.96 5.40
C ASP A 270 -15.02 -10.56 6.76
N SER A 271 -15.18 -11.88 6.86
CA SER A 271 -15.50 -12.57 8.12
C SER A 271 -14.31 -12.74 9.08
N LEU A 272 -13.07 -12.59 8.59
CA LEU A 272 -11.84 -12.71 9.38
C LEU A 272 -11.53 -11.39 10.10
N VAL A 273 -12.22 -11.15 11.22
CA VAL A 273 -12.25 -9.88 11.97
C VAL A 273 -10.93 -9.63 12.71
N TYR A 274 -10.35 -10.64 13.35
CA TYR A 274 -9.06 -10.52 14.05
C TYR A 274 -7.89 -10.38 13.08
N LEU A 275 -7.93 -11.10 11.96
CA LEU A 275 -6.97 -10.91 10.88
C LEU A 275 -7.03 -9.49 10.31
N GLU A 276 -8.24 -8.94 10.06
CA GLU A 276 -8.37 -7.56 9.63
C GLU A 276 -7.85 -6.58 10.68
N SER A 277 -8.23 -6.77 11.95
CA SER A 277 -7.78 -5.92 13.06
C SER A 277 -6.26 -5.91 13.18
N THR A 278 -5.60 -7.06 12.98
CA THR A 278 -4.14 -7.18 12.94
C THR A 278 -3.54 -6.28 11.84
N ILE A 279 -4.08 -6.36 10.62
CA ILE A 279 -3.59 -5.54 9.50
C ILE A 279 -3.85 -4.05 9.76
N LEU A 280 -5.01 -3.70 10.32
CA LEU A 280 -5.32 -2.31 10.67
C LEU A 280 -4.39 -1.76 11.75
N GLU A 281 -4.00 -2.59 12.71
CA GLU A 281 -3.03 -2.24 13.76
C GLU A 281 -1.62 -2.04 13.20
N VAL A 282 -1.18 -2.92 12.32
CA VAL A 282 0.07 -2.75 11.56
C VAL A 282 0.06 -1.43 10.80
N LEU A 283 -1.04 -1.13 10.11
CA LEU A 283 -1.17 0.12 9.37
C LEU A 283 -1.21 1.35 10.29
N ARG A 284 -1.77 1.24 11.50
CA ARG A 284 -1.75 2.32 12.51
C ARG A 284 -0.34 2.63 12.96
N LEU A 285 0.46 1.61 13.26
CA LEU A 285 1.82 1.75 13.74
C LEU A 285 2.81 2.16 12.63
N CYS A 286 2.66 1.60 11.43
CA CYS A 286 3.70 1.72 10.41
C CYS A 286 3.39 2.77 9.33
N SER A 287 2.19 3.37 9.31
CA SER A 287 1.85 4.41 8.34
C SER A 287 2.28 5.79 8.82
N PHE A 288 3.19 6.40 8.06
CA PHE A 288 3.64 7.78 8.27
C PHE A 288 3.22 8.69 7.11
N SER A 289 2.19 8.29 6.37
CA SER A 289 1.61 9.03 5.25
C SER A 289 1.07 10.38 5.68
N SER A 290 1.44 11.44 4.96
CA SER A 290 0.80 12.76 5.06
C SER A 290 -0.16 13.01 3.90
N ILE A 291 -1.23 13.76 4.16
CA ILE A 291 -2.17 14.18 3.13
C ILE A 291 -1.90 15.64 2.79
N PHE A 292 -1.24 15.87 1.67
CA PHE A 292 -0.88 17.21 1.21
C PHE A 292 -1.99 17.88 0.39
N ARG A 293 -2.09 19.20 0.55
CA ARG A 293 -2.88 20.10 -0.29
C ARG A 293 -2.07 21.35 -0.62
N PHE A 294 -2.15 21.78 -1.87
CA PHE A 294 -1.59 23.04 -2.34
C PHE A 294 -2.61 24.16 -2.17
N VAL A 295 -2.19 25.27 -1.55
CA VAL A 295 -3.05 26.44 -1.35
C VAL A 295 -3.13 27.24 -2.65
N GLN A 296 -4.30 27.21 -3.29
CA GLN A 296 -4.52 27.87 -4.58
C GLN A 296 -4.75 29.39 -4.44
N ASP A 297 -5.39 29.81 -3.35
CA ASP A 297 -5.64 31.20 -3.01
C ASP A 297 -5.58 31.38 -1.49
N ASP A 298 -5.27 32.59 -1.05
CA ASP A 298 -5.27 32.95 0.37
C ASP A 298 -6.62 32.58 1.00
N LEU A 299 -6.55 31.92 2.16
CA LEU A 299 -7.74 31.51 2.90
C LEU A 299 -7.47 31.40 4.40
N THR A 300 -8.49 31.69 5.19
CA THR A 300 -8.47 31.47 6.64
C THR A 300 -9.22 30.18 6.94
N ILE A 301 -8.61 29.30 7.74
CA ILE A 301 -9.34 28.17 8.33
C ILE A 301 -9.74 28.54 9.75
N HIS A 302 -11.04 28.46 10.01
CA HIS A 302 -11.58 28.72 11.33
C HIS A 302 -11.31 27.54 12.27
N SER A 303 -10.75 27.83 13.45
CA SER A 303 -10.42 26.82 14.46
C SER A 303 -10.59 27.38 15.87
N GLU A 304 -10.87 26.49 16.81
CA GLU A 304 -10.81 26.81 18.23
C GLU A 304 -9.46 26.33 18.79
N PRO A 305 -8.65 27.17 19.45
CA PRO A 305 -8.96 28.52 19.93
C PRO A 305 -8.61 29.66 18.96
N GLN A 306 -7.94 29.39 17.84
CA GLN A 306 -7.43 30.43 16.95
C GLN A 306 -7.53 30.05 15.47
N ASP A 307 -8.08 30.96 14.67
CA ASP A 307 -8.06 30.91 13.22
C ASP A 307 -6.63 30.99 12.66
N TYR A 308 -6.37 30.29 11.55
CA TYR A 308 -5.07 30.36 10.89
C TYR A 308 -5.18 30.68 9.40
N CYS A 309 -4.34 31.61 8.96
CA CYS A 309 -4.26 32.08 7.59
C CYS A 309 -3.29 31.22 6.78
N LEU A 310 -3.75 30.71 5.65
CA LEU A 310 -2.95 29.97 4.68
C LEU A 310 -2.72 30.86 3.47
N ARG A 311 -1.46 30.97 3.06
CA ARG A 311 -1.05 31.81 1.92
C ARG A 311 -1.00 30.97 0.65
N LYS A 312 -1.41 31.58 -0.45
CA LYS A 312 -1.28 31.03 -1.80
C LYS A 312 0.17 30.58 -2.05
N GLY A 313 0.31 29.37 -2.57
CA GLY A 313 1.61 28.79 -2.90
C GLY A 313 2.27 27.94 -1.81
N ASP A 314 1.70 27.92 -0.61
CA ASP A 314 2.11 27.07 0.51
C ASP A 314 1.45 25.68 0.44
N LEU A 315 1.92 24.77 1.31
CA LEU A 315 1.33 23.46 1.51
C LEU A 315 0.59 23.40 2.85
N VAL A 316 -0.51 22.67 2.85
CA VAL A 316 -1.17 22.19 4.07
C VAL A 316 -1.06 20.68 4.11
N ALA A 317 -0.74 20.13 5.27
CA ALA A 317 -0.64 18.70 5.48
C ALA A 317 -1.54 18.28 6.65
N ILE A 318 -2.35 17.25 6.46
CA ILE A 318 -2.87 16.47 7.57
C ILE A 318 -1.82 15.41 7.89
N PHE A 319 -1.49 15.23 9.17
CA PHE A 319 -0.51 14.26 9.64
C PHE A 319 -1.17 13.17 10.50
N PRO A 320 -1.76 12.13 9.87
CA PRO A 320 -2.35 10.99 10.55
C PRO A 320 -1.52 10.33 11.66
N PRO A 321 -0.18 10.27 11.62
CA PRO A 321 0.57 9.68 12.74
C PRO A 321 0.32 10.36 14.08
N ALA A 322 0.08 11.69 14.09
CA ALA A 322 -0.31 12.39 15.31
C ALA A 322 -1.67 11.92 15.88
N LEU A 323 -2.55 11.40 15.02
CA LEU A 323 -3.80 10.75 15.42
C LEU A 323 -3.57 9.30 15.85
N HIS A 324 -2.76 8.56 15.09
CA HIS A 324 -2.52 7.14 15.28
C HIS A 324 -1.76 6.86 16.57
N TYR A 325 -0.89 7.77 16.99
CA TYR A 325 -0.09 7.70 18.22
C TYR A 325 -0.67 8.52 19.39
N ASP A 326 -1.92 8.95 19.30
CA ASP A 326 -2.55 9.75 20.36
C ASP A 326 -3.03 8.83 21.51
N PRO A 327 -2.47 8.96 22.73
CA PRO A 327 -2.86 8.12 23.87
C PRO A 327 -4.29 8.40 24.36
N GLU A 328 -4.89 9.53 24.00
CA GLU A 328 -6.31 9.80 24.28
C GLU A 328 -7.25 8.94 23.42
N ILE A 329 -6.77 8.52 22.24
CA ILE A 329 -7.55 7.74 21.26
C ILE A 329 -7.22 6.25 21.38
N PHE A 330 -5.93 5.93 21.51
CA PHE A 330 -5.40 4.58 21.54
C PHE A 330 -4.56 4.39 22.79
N GLU A 331 -5.06 3.60 23.75
CA GLU A 331 -4.29 3.23 24.94
C GLU A 331 -2.99 2.50 24.56
N ALA A 332 -1.87 2.88 25.18
CA ALA A 332 -0.53 2.42 24.83
C ALA A 332 -0.31 2.45 23.30
N PRO A 333 -0.29 3.66 22.70
CA PRO A 333 -0.31 3.81 21.25
C PRO A 333 0.94 3.25 20.57
N GLU A 334 2.05 3.08 21.28
CA GLU A 334 3.27 2.50 20.74
C GLU A 334 3.24 0.97 20.69
N GLU A 335 2.35 0.32 21.46
CA GLU A 335 2.24 -1.13 21.53
C GLU A 335 1.43 -1.70 20.37
N PHE A 336 1.90 -2.84 19.83
CA PHE A 336 1.11 -3.66 18.93
C PHE A 336 0.03 -4.41 19.70
N ARG A 337 -1.24 -4.17 19.34
CA ARG A 337 -2.39 -4.89 19.90
C ARG A 337 -3.28 -5.41 18.77
N PHE A 338 -3.13 -6.70 18.45
CA PHE A 338 -3.82 -7.33 17.30
C PHE A 338 -5.35 -7.18 17.33
N ASN A 339 -5.95 -7.04 18.51
CA ASN A 339 -7.39 -6.91 18.74
C ASN A 339 -7.87 -5.45 18.91
N ARG A 340 -7.03 -4.44 18.67
CA ARG A 340 -7.37 -3.01 18.89
C ARG A 340 -8.62 -2.55 18.13
N PHE A 341 -8.90 -3.17 16.99
CA PHE A 341 -10.06 -2.89 16.15
C PHE A 341 -11.16 -3.96 16.28
N VAL A 342 -11.22 -4.67 17.41
CA VAL A 342 -12.25 -5.65 17.75
C VAL A 342 -12.97 -5.26 19.05
N GLU A 343 -14.29 -5.41 19.06
CA GLU A 343 -15.17 -5.22 20.22
C GLU A 343 -16.30 -6.26 20.14
N ASP A 344 -16.47 -7.08 21.18
CA ASP A 344 -17.45 -8.17 21.24
C ASP A 344 -17.40 -9.13 20.03
N GLY A 345 -16.19 -9.46 19.57
CA GLY A 345 -15.96 -10.33 18.41
C GLY A 345 -16.33 -9.71 17.06
N LYS A 346 -16.64 -8.41 17.03
CA LYS A 346 -16.99 -7.65 15.82
C LYS A 346 -16.01 -6.51 15.60
N LYS A 347 -16.02 -5.97 14.38
CA LYS A 347 -15.18 -4.82 14.02
C LYS A 347 -15.54 -3.59 14.85
N LYS A 348 -14.60 -3.09 15.65
CA LYS A 348 -14.71 -1.83 16.38
C LYS A 348 -14.51 -0.66 15.42
N THR A 349 -15.50 0.21 15.33
CA THR A 349 -15.51 1.36 14.40
C THR A 349 -15.71 2.70 15.09
N THR A 350 -15.78 2.71 16.42
CA THR A 350 -16.03 3.92 17.21
C THR A 350 -14.85 4.18 18.14
N PHE A 351 -14.28 5.37 18.00
CA PHE A 351 -13.18 5.90 18.80
C PHE A 351 -13.48 7.36 19.14
N PHE A 352 -12.91 7.85 20.23
CA PHE A 352 -13.21 9.17 20.77
C PHE A 352 -11.93 9.98 21.01
N LYS A 353 -12.04 11.31 20.95
CA LYS A 353 -11.05 12.27 21.43
C LYS A 353 -11.79 13.45 22.06
N LYS A 354 -11.36 13.94 23.21
CA LYS A 354 -12.00 15.03 23.98
C LYS A 354 -13.49 14.76 24.22
N GLY A 355 -13.85 13.50 24.50
CA GLY A 355 -15.25 13.05 24.68
C GLY A 355 -16.12 13.08 23.41
N LYS A 356 -15.56 13.38 22.23
CA LYS A 356 -16.28 13.48 20.95
C LYS A 356 -15.92 12.31 20.04
N LYS A 357 -16.92 11.73 19.39
CA LYS A 357 -16.72 10.64 18.41
C LYS A 357 -15.90 11.13 17.22
N LEU A 358 -14.85 10.40 16.89
CA LEU A 358 -14.02 10.66 15.71
C LEU A 358 -14.75 10.24 14.43
N LYS A 359 -14.75 11.12 13.42
CA LYS A 359 -15.19 10.76 12.06
C LYS A 359 -14.16 9.90 11.33
N CYS A 360 -12.89 10.09 11.65
CA CYS A 360 -11.77 9.33 11.12
C CYS A 360 -10.82 9.05 12.28
N TYR A 361 -10.67 7.77 12.64
CA TYR A 361 -9.79 7.31 13.71
C TYR A 361 -8.53 6.63 13.17
N LEU A 362 -8.58 6.12 11.94
CA LEU A 362 -7.49 5.45 11.24
C LEU A 362 -7.49 5.92 9.78
N MET A 363 -6.33 6.31 9.26
CA MET A 363 -6.21 6.96 7.93
C MET A 363 -4.98 6.51 7.12
N PRO A 364 -4.67 5.21 7.02
CA PRO A 364 -3.46 4.73 6.35
C PRO A 364 -3.60 4.80 4.82
N PHE A 365 -4.85 4.79 4.33
CA PHE A 365 -5.23 4.90 2.94
C PHE A 365 -5.65 6.33 2.54
N GLY A 366 -5.38 7.34 3.37
CA GLY A 366 -5.85 8.70 3.14
C GLY A 366 -7.37 8.85 3.27
N THR A 367 -7.93 9.92 2.70
CA THR A 367 -9.36 10.28 2.83
C THR A 367 -9.80 11.27 1.74
N GLY A 368 -11.10 11.41 1.52
CA GLY A 368 -11.68 12.25 0.47
C GLY A 368 -11.17 11.89 -0.93
N ALA A 369 -10.88 12.91 -1.73
CA ALA A 369 -10.36 12.75 -3.10
C ALA A 369 -8.94 12.14 -3.16
N SER A 370 -8.19 12.16 -2.05
CA SER A 370 -6.85 11.56 -1.95
C SER A 370 -6.88 10.22 -1.21
N LYS A 371 -8.04 9.52 -1.22
CA LYS A 371 -8.17 8.19 -0.63
C LYS A 371 -7.67 7.15 -1.64
N CYS A 372 -6.86 6.20 -1.19
CA CYS A 372 -6.31 5.13 -2.02
C CYS A 372 -7.45 4.33 -2.68
N PRO A 373 -7.47 4.24 -4.02
CA PRO A 373 -8.48 3.47 -4.72
C PRO A 373 -8.31 1.96 -4.50
N GLY A 374 -7.07 1.47 -4.48
CA GLY A 374 -6.72 0.06 -4.30
C GLY A 374 -6.78 -0.47 -2.87
N ARG A 375 -7.30 0.31 -1.90
CA ARG A 375 -7.32 -0.06 -0.47
C ARG A 375 -7.98 -1.41 -0.18
N PHE A 376 -9.02 -1.78 -0.91
CA PHE A 376 -9.70 -3.05 -0.70
C PHE A 376 -8.87 -4.21 -1.24
N LEU A 377 -8.31 -4.05 -2.45
CA LEU A 377 -7.38 -5.01 -3.03
C LEU A 377 -6.17 -5.23 -2.11
N ALA A 378 -5.59 -4.17 -1.56
CA ALA A 378 -4.45 -4.27 -0.64
C ALA A 378 -4.77 -5.09 0.63
N ILE A 379 -5.92 -4.87 1.25
CA ILE A 379 -6.35 -5.66 2.43
C ILE A 379 -6.61 -7.11 2.02
N ILE A 380 -7.28 -7.35 0.90
CA ILE A 380 -7.56 -8.70 0.37
C ILE A 380 -6.26 -9.45 0.13
N GLU A 381 -5.30 -8.83 -0.54
CA GLU A 381 -4.00 -9.44 -0.87
C GLU A 381 -3.23 -9.87 0.38
N ILE A 382 -3.15 -8.98 1.37
CA ILE A 382 -2.47 -9.27 2.63
C ILE A 382 -3.22 -10.37 3.40
N LYS A 383 -4.55 -10.31 3.47
CA LYS A 383 -5.35 -11.35 4.14
C LYS A 383 -5.16 -12.71 3.46
N GLN A 384 -5.25 -12.79 2.14
CA GLN A 384 -5.10 -14.04 1.40
C GLN A 384 -3.72 -14.67 1.65
N LEU A 385 -2.65 -13.88 1.55
CA LEU A 385 -1.31 -14.40 1.81
C LEU A 385 -1.14 -14.82 3.29
N LEU A 386 -1.64 -14.04 4.25
CA LEU A 386 -1.59 -14.43 5.66
C LEU A 386 -2.37 -15.72 5.94
N VAL A 387 -3.60 -15.86 5.44
CA VAL A 387 -4.40 -17.10 5.60
C VAL A 387 -3.61 -18.29 5.09
N VAL A 388 -3.02 -18.17 3.92
CA VAL A 388 -2.17 -19.20 3.32
C VAL A 388 -0.98 -19.56 4.20
N LEU A 389 -0.18 -18.55 4.58
CA LEU A 389 1.05 -18.77 5.33
C LEU A 389 0.74 -19.41 6.68
N LEU A 390 -0.28 -18.91 7.38
CA LEU A 390 -0.69 -19.41 8.69
C LEU A 390 -1.34 -20.80 8.61
N THR A 391 -1.98 -21.15 7.50
CA THR A 391 -2.55 -22.48 7.28
C THR A 391 -1.46 -23.51 7.01
N TYR A 392 -0.57 -23.26 6.04
CA TYR A 392 0.28 -24.29 5.44
C TYR A 392 1.72 -24.33 5.96
N PHE A 393 2.18 -23.30 6.66
CA PHE A 393 3.60 -23.19 7.03
C PHE A 393 3.79 -23.08 8.55
N ASP A 394 4.84 -23.75 9.02
CA ASP A 394 5.49 -23.36 10.27
C ASP A 394 6.42 -22.19 9.96
N LEU A 395 6.37 -21.17 10.80
CA LEU A 395 6.99 -19.86 10.57
C LEU A 395 7.64 -19.42 11.87
N GLU A 396 8.91 -19.02 11.81
CA GLU A 396 9.66 -18.58 12.99
C GLU A 396 10.58 -17.42 12.63
N ILE A 397 10.59 -16.39 13.48
CA ILE A 397 11.60 -15.34 13.43
C ILE A 397 12.84 -15.82 14.22
N ILE A 398 14.03 -15.63 13.64
CA ILE A 398 15.29 -16.09 14.24
C ILE A 398 15.98 -14.96 15.00
N ASP A 399 15.77 -13.72 14.55
CA ASP A 399 16.37 -12.56 15.17
C ASP A 399 15.53 -12.07 16.36
N ASP A 400 16.14 -12.03 17.55
CA ASP A 400 15.50 -11.54 18.79
C ASP A 400 15.55 -10.01 18.93
N LYS A 401 16.13 -9.29 17.97
CA LYS A 401 16.32 -7.85 18.06
C LYS A 401 15.05 -7.10 17.65
N PRO A 402 14.58 -6.12 18.46
CA PRO A 402 13.55 -5.19 18.03
C PRO A 402 13.96 -4.47 16.76
N ILE A 403 13.04 -4.36 15.80
CA ILE A 403 13.26 -3.68 14.53
C ILE A 403 12.51 -2.37 14.52
N GLU A 404 13.24 -1.30 14.27
CA GLU A 404 12.67 0.03 14.12
C GLU A 404 12.24 0.31 12.68
N ALA A 405 11.32 1.26 12.53
CA ALA A 405 10.94 1.78 11.23
C ALA A 405 12.03 2.71 10.66
N ASN A 406 12.37 2.51 9.40
CA ASN A 406 13.22 3.41 8.63
C ASN A 406 12.45 4.69 8.27
N CYS A 407 12.79 5.78 8.95
CA CYS A 407 12.16 7.08 8.75
C CYS A 407 12.64 7.84 7.49
N SER A 408 13.44 7.22 6.60
CA SER A 408 13.83 7.85 5.32
C SER A 408 12.64 8.16 4.41
N ARG A 409 11.50 7.53 4.65
CA ARG A 409 10.22 7.76 3.95
C ARG A 409 9.21 8.50 4.82
N PHE A 410 9.66 9.25 5.81
CA PHE A 410 8.78 10.07 6.63
C PHE A 410 7.89 10.95 5.74
N LEU A 411 6.61 11.09 6.09
CA LEU A 411 5.54 11.71 5.28
C LEU A 411 4.99 10.86 4.12
N PHE A 412 5.61 9.73 3.78
CA PHE A 412 5.23 8.87 2.66
C PHE A 412 4.91 7.44 3.11
N GLY A 413 3.65 7.05 2.98
CA GLY A 413 3.27 5.64 2.95
C GLY A 413 3.54 4.88 4.25
N ILE A 414 3.77 3.59 4.08
CA ILE A 414 4.18 2.66 5.12
C ILE A 414 5.70 2.67 5.20
N GLN A 415 6.25 2.80 6.41
CA GLN A 415 7.70 2.80 6.59
C GLN A 415 8.27 1.41 6.39
N HIS A 416 9.42 1.31 5.73
CA HIS A 416 10.17 0.06 5.65
C HIS A 416 10.87 -0.21 6.98
N PRO A 417 11.26 -1.46 7.29
CA PRO A 417 12.13 -1.70 8.43
C PRO A 417 13.53 -1.09 8.22
N ALA A 418 14.18 -0.68 9.30
CA ALA A 418 15.55 -0.16 9.30
C ALA A 418 16.57 -1.21 8.85
N SER A 419 16.30 -2.48 9.13
CA SER A 419 17.06 -3.64 8.67
C SER A 419 16.10 -4.81 8.43
N ASP A 420 16.48 -5.72 7.53
CA ASP A 420 15.75 -6.98 7.39
C ASP A 420 16.00 -7.89 8.61
N VAL A 421 15.15 -8.90 8.79
CA VAL A 421 15.29 -9.95 9.81
C VAL A 421 15.31 -11.32 9.18
N LEU A 422 16.13 -12.20 9.72
CA LEU A 422 16.11 -13.60 9.38
C LEU A 422 14.87 -14.26 9.97
N PHE A 423 14.12 -14.92 9.10
CA PHE A 423 13.05 -15.83 9.48
C PHE A 423 13.22 -17.14 8.74
N ARG A 424 12.55 -18.18 9.23
CA ARG A 424 12.49 -19.47 8.57
C ARG A 424 11.06 -19.94 8.38
N TYR A 425 10.85 -20.69 7.31
CA TYR A 425 9.59 -21.33 7.02
C TYR A 425 9.80 -22.77 6.56
N LYS A 426 8.84 -23.64 6.86
CA LYS A 426 8.71 -24.97 6.27
C LYS A 426 7.24 -25.34 6.12
N VAL A 427 6.93 -26.23 5.19
CA VAL A 427 5.57 -26.76 5.04
C VAL A 427 5.23 -27.60 6.28
N LYS A 428 4.02 -27.41 6.82
CA LYS A 428 3.52 -28.22 7.93
C LYS A 428 3.42 -29.68 7.53
N SER A 429 3.78 -30.56 8.46
CA SER A 429 3.68 -32.02 8.29
C SER A 429 2.25 -32.53 8.30
#